data_AF-A0A3D0VDX8-F1
#
_entry.id   AF-A0A3D0VDX8-F1
#
_cell.length_a   1.000
_cell.length_b   1.000
_cell.length_c   1.000
_cell.angle_alpha   90.00
_cell.angle_beta   90.00
_cell.angle_gamma   90.00
#
_symmetry.space_group_name_H-M   'P 1'
#
loop_
_entity.id
_entity.type
_entity.pdbx_description
1 polymer ?
#
loop_
_entity_poly.entity_id
_entity_poly.type
_entity_poly.pdbx_seq_one_letter_code
_entity_poly.pdbx_strand_id
1 'polypeptide(L)' 'PDNYDGQPRQLNRVTIAGDLPRGVDGRSSTSIKGDSSAYSETVVVPEAAAPEAAGVRP' A
#
# COMPACT_ATOMS: atom_id res chain seq x y z
N PRO A 1 12.01 -31.43 14.92
CA PRO A 1 13.15 -30.63 14.39
C PRO A 1 12.60 -29.58 13.40
N ASP A 2 13.16 -28.36 13.37
CA ASP A 2 12.83 -27.41 12.30
C ASP A 2 13.48 -27.84 10.98
N ASN A 3 13.08 -27.23 9.86
CA ASN A 3 13.60 -27.55 8.53
C ASN A 3 14.97 -26.93 8.21
N TYR A 4 15.66 -26.40 9.22
CA TYR A 4 16.99 -25.80 9.10
C TYR A 4 17.99 -26.36 10.14
N ASP A 5 17.59 -27.35 10.95
CA ASP A 5 18.37 -27.94 12.03
C ASP A 5 19.09 -26.90 12.91
N GLY A 6 18.40 -25.78 13.20
CA GLY A 6 18.94 -24.66 13.97
C GLY A 6 20.05 -23.85 13.28
N GLN A 7 20.33 -24.08 12.00
CA GLN A 7 21.29 -23.30 11.22
C GLN A 7 20.75 -21.90 10.86
N PRO A 8 21.63 -20.90 10.64
CA PRO A 8 21.22 -19.57 10.20
C PRO A 8 20.45 -19.60 8.87
N ARG A 9 19.41 -18.78 8.77
CA ARG A 9 18.58 -18.66 7.56
C ARG A 9 18.60 -17.23 7.02
N GLN A 10 18.80 -17.10 5.71
CA GLN A 10 18.72 -15.83 4.98
C GLN A 10 17.67 -15.91 3.88
N LEU A 11 16.93 -14.82 3.67
CA LEU A 11 15.95 -14.68 2.59
C LEU A 11 16.14 -13.35 1.87
N ASN A 12 15.89 -13.36 0.57
CA ASN A 12 15.81 -12.13 -0.21
C ASN A 12 14.36 -11.64 -0.21
N ARG A 13 14.16 -10.32 -0.01
CA ARG A 13 12.86 -9.67 -0.06
C ARG A 13 12.84 -8.63 -1.17
N VAL A 14 11.77 -8.65 -1.95
CA VAL A 14 11.39 -7.57 -2.87
C VAL A 14 10.16 -6.89 -2.27
N THR A 15 10.22 -5.56 -2.17
CA THR A 15 9.09 -4.73 -1.75
C THR A 15 8.69 -3.87 -2.93
N ILE A 16 7.38 -3.71 -3.15
CA ILE A 16 6.82 -2.90 -4.23
C ILE A 16 6.29 -1.60 -3.64
N ALA A 17 6.44 -0.50 -4.38
CA ALA A 17 5.92 0.81 -3.99
C ALA A 17 4.39 0.79 -3.84
N GLY A 18 3.89 1.60 -2.90
CA GLY A 18 2.45 1.78 -2.63
C GLY A 18 2.03 3.25 -2.76
N ASP A 19 0.78 3.53 -2.42
CA ASP A 19 0.18 4.87 -2.41
C ASP A 19 0.16 5.50 -1.01
N LEU A 20 -0.44 6.69 -0.89
CA LEU A 20 -0.62 7.37 0.40
C LEU A 20 -1.88 6.86 1.11
N PRO A 21 -1.77 6.37 2.37
CA PRO A 21 -2.94 5.91 3.11
C PRO A 21 -3.97 7.01 3.32
N ARG A 22 -5.25 6.68 3.09
CA ARG A 22 -6.40 7.52 3.43
C ARG A 22 -7.15 6.98 4.65
N GLY A 23 -7.65 7.88 5.49
CA GLY A 23 -8.59 7.54 6.55
C GLY A 23 -9.96 7.14 6.00
N VAL A 24 -10.83 6.62 6.87
CA VAL A 24 -12.22 6.29 6.52
C VAL A 24 -13.07 7.50 6.11
N ASP A 25 -12.59 8.70 6.45
CA ASP A 25 -13.14 9.99 6.04
C ASP A 25 -12.55 10.51 4.73
N GLY A 26 -11.71 9.72 4.06
CA GLY A 26 -11.07 10.05 2.79
C GLY A 26 -9.85 10.96 2.90
N ARG A 27 -9.49 11.43 4.10
CA ARG A 27 -8.33 12.32 4.26
C ARG A 27 -7.03 11.53 4.13
N SER A 28 -6.10 12.05 3.32
CA SER A 28 -4.78 11.44 3.16
C SER A 28 -3.88 11.71 4.36
N SER A 29 -2.95 10.79 4.61
CA SER A 29 -1.88 10.96 5.58
C SER A 29 -1.00 12.16 5.25
N THR A 30 -0.43 12.82 6.26
CA THR A 30 0.50 13.95 6.09
C THR A 30 1.87 13.64 6.67
N SER A 31 2.92 14.03 5.94
CA SER A 31 4.29 13.93 6.43
C SER A 31 4.57 15.04 7.44
N ILE A 32 5.07 14.67 8.63
CA ILE A 32 5.48 15.64 9.65
C ILE A 32 6.98 15.99 9.49
N LYS A 33 7.81 15.01 9.12
CA LYS A 33 9.25 15.18 8.91
C LYS A 33 9.80 14.12 7.94
N GLY A 34 10.81 14.50 7.16
CA GLY A 34 11.52 13.63 6.23
C GLY A 34 10.90 13.63 4.83
N ASP A 35 11.66 13.10 3.87
CA ASP A 35 11.24 12.91 2.48
C ASP A 35 11.61 11.48 2.06
N SER A 36 10.65 10.76 1.49
CA SER A 36 10.81 9.37 1.04
C SER A 36 11.00 9.25 -0.47
N SER A 37 11.16 10.36 -1.19
CA SER A 37 11.39 10.38 -2.65
C SER A 37 12.56 9.51 -3.11
N ALA A 38 13.58 9.32 -2.27
CA ALA A 38 14.72 8.45 -2.56
C ALA A 38 14.48 6.96 -2.22
N TYR A 39 13.44 6.63 -1.46
CA TYR A 39 13.10 5.25 -1.10
C TYR A 39 12.24 4.58 -2.17
N SER A 40 11.18 5.27 -2.60
CA SER A 40 10.34 4.84 -3.72
C SER A 40 9.55 6.02 -4.29
N GLU A 41 9.00 5.83 -5.49
CA GLU A 41 7.91 6.66 -5.96
C GLU A 41 6.63 6.40 -5.14
N THR A 42 5.66 7.32 -5.25
CA THR A 42 4.30 7.13 -4.72
C THR A 42 3.40 6.69 -5.87
N VAL A 43 2.73 5.56 -5.72
CA VAL A 43 1.76 5.08 -6.72
C VAL A 43 0.49 5.95 -6.63
N VAL A 44 0.00 6.42 -7.77
CA VAL A 44 -1.28 7.12 -7.85
C VAL A 44 -2.36 6.09 -8.18
N VAL A 45 -3.19 5.77 -7.19
CA VAL A 45 -4.37 4.94 -7.40
C VAL A 45 -5.55 5.87 -7.69
N PRO A 46 -6.22 5.75 -8.85
CA PRO A 46 -7.43 6.52 -9.10
C PRO A 46 -8.48 6.16 -8.04
N GLU A 47 -9.25 7.15 -7.59
CA GLU A 47 -10.37 6.90 -6.69
C GLU A 47 -11.23 5.79 -7.28
N ALA A 48 -11.50 4.74 -6.50
CA ALA A 48 -12.36 3.66 -6.95
C ALA A 48 -13.62 4.31 -7.50
N ALA A 49 -13.87 4.12 -8.80
CA ALA A 49 -15.07 4.65 -9.43
C ALA A 49 -16.24 4.27 -8.52
N ALA A 50 -16.95 5.28 -8.01
CA ALA A 50 -18.16 5.04 -7.23
C ALA A 50 -18.96 3.98 -7.98
N PRO A 51 -19.49 2.94 -7.31
CA PRO A 51 -20.29 1.94 -8.01
C PRO A 51 -21.31 2.71 -8.81
N GLU A 52 -21.29 2.56 -10.15
CA GLU A 52 -22.29 3.12 -11.03
C GLU A 52 -23.62 2.78 -10.37
N ALA A 53 -24.35 3.80 -9.92
CA ALA A 53 -25.56 3.62 -9.15
C ALA A 53 -26.43 2.63 -9.90
N ALA A 54 -26.49 1.40 -9.41
CA ALA A 54 -27.10 0.28 -10.11
C ALA A 54 -28.48 0.75 -10.54
N GLY A 55 -28.64 0.97 -11.85
CA GLY A 55 -29.78 1.69 -12.38
C GLY A 55 -31.06 1.04 -11.88
N VAL A 56 -31.78 1.74 -11.01
CA VAL A 56 -33.20 1.48 -10.80
C VAL A 56 -33.85 1.79 -12.14
N ARG A 57 -34.07 0.75 -12.94
CA ARG A 57 -34.93 0.85 -14.12
C ARG A 57 -36.37 0.94 -13.60
N PRO A 58 -37.21 1.85 -14.16
CA PRO A 58 -38.60 2.00 -13.75
C PRO A 58 -39.42 0.73 -14.01
#